data_AF-A0A819Z7I8-F1
#
_entry.id   AF-A0A819Z7I8-F1
#
_cell.length_a   1.000
_cell.length_b   1.000
_cell.length_c   1.000
_cell.angle_alpha   90.00
_cell.angle_beta   90.00
_cell.angle_gamma   90.00
#
_symmetry.space_group_name_H-M   'P 1'
#
loop_
_entity.id
_entity.type
_entity.pdbx_description
1 polymer ?
#
loop_
_entity_poly.entity_id
_entity_poly.type
_entity_poly.pdbx_seq_one_letter_code
_entity_poly.pdbx_strand_id
1 'polypeptide(L)' 'YFTCTTAGNFPDTDMYEQGKYFECKSVSAAFRIERKSCPKGLRYNASAKLCMY' A
#
# COMPACT_ATOMS: atom_id res chain seq x y z
N TYR A 1 5.91 11.89 -2.62
CA TYR A 1 6.79 11.10 -1.73
C TYR A 1 5.96 10.69 -0.52
N PHE A 2 5.87 9.38 -0.23
CA PHE A 2 5.13 8.85 0.92
C PHE A 2 6.13 8.27 1.93
N THR A 3 5.96 8.60 3.21
CA THR A 3 6.83 8.12 4.30
C THR A 3 6.00 7.31 5.29
N CYS A 4 6.42 6.09 5.55
CA CYS A 4 5.81 5.25 6.56
C CYS A 4 6.16 5.74 7.97
N THR A 5 5.15 6.11 8.75
CA THR A 5 5.29 6.40 10.20
C THR A 5 4.67 5.32 11.09
N THR A 6 3.87 4.43 10.49
CA THR A 6 3.18 3.33 11.13
C THR A 6 3.17 2.12 10.20
N ALA A 7 3.13 0.92 10.78
CA ALA A 7 3.00 -0.30 10.01
C ALA A 7 1.56 -0.45 9.47
N GLY A 8 1.43 -0.88 8.21
CA GLY A 8 0.13 -1.06 7.58
C GLY A 8 0.15 -0.88 6.07
N ASN A 9 -1.01 -1.05 5.44
CA ASN A 9 -1.20 -0.83 4.02
C ASN A 9 -1.84 0.54 3.77
N PHE A 10 -1.32 1.27 2.80
CA PHE A 10 -1.72 2.64 2.46
C PHE A 10 -1.95 2.76 0.96
N PRO A 11 -2.92 3.58 0.52
CA PRO A 11 -3.18 3.76 -0.90
C PRO A 11 -2.01 4.44 -1.60
N ASP A 12 -1.63 3.95 -2.78
CA ASP A 12 -0.72 4.66 -3.67
C ASP A 12 -1.56 5.54 -4.61
N THR A 13 -1.76 6.81 -4.24
CA THR A 13 -2.62 7.74 -4.99
C THR A 13 -2.11 8.01 -6.41
N ASP A 14 -0.80 7.95 -6.64
CA ASP A 14 -0.19 8.11 -7.97
C ASP A 14 -0.47 6.91 -8.88
N MET A 15 -0.66 5.73 -8.31
CA MET A 15 -0.78 4.46 -9.03
C MET A 15 -2.09 3.72 -8.69
N TYR A 16 -3.10 4.47 -8.25
CA TYR A 16 -4.39 3.93 -7.79
C TYR A 16 -5.14 3.20 -8.91
N GLU A 17 -5.10 3.77 -10.12
CA GLU A 17 -5.65 3.17 -11.36
C GLU A 17 -4.96 1.85 -11.74
N GLN A 18 -3.72 1.64 -11.29
CA GLN A 18 -2.94 0.44 -11.54
C GLN A 18 -3.08 -0.58 -10.39
N GLY A 19 -3.96 -0.31 -9.43
CA GLY A 19 -4.18 -1.17 -8.27
C GLY A 19 -2.95 -1.29 -7.36
N LYS A 20 -2.08 -0.27 -7.33
CA LYS A 20 -0.90 -0.30 -6.45
C LYS A 20 -1.20 0.30 -5.09
N TYR A 21 -0.45 -0.15 -4.09
CA TYR A 21 -0.52 0.32 -2.72
C TYR A 21 0.87 0.27 -2.06
N PHE A 22 1.03 1.00 -0.98
CA PHE A 22 2.24 0.96 -0.16
C PHE A 22 2.02 0.04 1.04
N GLU A 23 2.93 -0.89 1.23
CA GLU A 23 3.04 -1.73 2.41
C GLU A 23 4.17 -1.17 3.28
N CYS A 24 3.80 -0.69 4.48
CA CYS A 24 4.72 -0.20 5.48
C CYS A 24 4.99 -1.29 6.51
N LYS A 25 6.25 -1.71 6.64
CA LYS A 25 6.69 -2.69 7.64
C LYS A 25 7.63 -2.05 8.65
N SER A 26 7.43 -2.35 9.93
CA SER A 26 8.44 -2.05 10.96
C SER A 26 9.58 -3.07 10.83
N VAL A 27 10.76 -2.59 10.46
CA VAL A 27 11.98 -3.40 10.37
C VAL A 27 12.96 -2.81 11.37
N SER A 28 13.15 -3.51 12.49
CA SER A 28 13.94 -3.03 13.64
C SER A 28 13.44 -1.68 14.17
N ALA A 29 14.25 -0.62 14.09
CA ALA A 29 13.92 0.73 14.57
C ALA A 29 13.41 1.67 13.47
N ALA A 30 13.20 1.18 12.24
CA ALA A 30 12.78 1.98 11.10
C ALA A 30 11.54 1.38 10.42
N PHE A 31 10.83 2.21 9.65
CA PHE A 31 9.77 1.75 8.77
C PHE A 31 10.28 1.64 7.34
N ARG A 32 10.07 0.48 6.72
CA ARG A 32 10.36 0.26 5.30
C ARG A 32 9.06 0.37 4.51
N ILE A 33 9.13 1.15 3.43
CA ILE A 33 8.08 1.25 2.43
C ILE A 33 8.36 0.28 1.29
N GLU A 34 7.38 -0.55 0.95
CA GLU A 34 7.37 -1.34 -0.28
C GLU A 34 6.13 -0.99 -1.10
N ARG A 35 6.30 -0.79 -2.41
CA ARG A 35 5.17 -0.66 -3.32
C ARG A 35 4.74 -2.05 -3.77
N LYS A 36 3.48 -2.38 -3.53
CA LYS A 36 2.85 -3.64 -3.91
C LYS A 36 1.78 -3.40 -4.97
N SER A 37 1.54 -4.40 -5.79
CA SER A 37 0.46 -4.39 -6.78
C SER A 37 -0.62 -5.36 -6.34
N CYS A 38 -1.87 -4.94 -6.45
CA CYS A 38 -2.99 -5.86 -6.35
C CYS A 38 -2.97 -6.88 -7.50
N PRO A 39 -3.57 -8.06 -7.30
CA PRO A 39 -3.82 -9.02 -8.36
C PRO A 39 -4.58 -8.38 -9.54
N LYS A 40 -4.41 -8.92 -10.74
CA LYS A 40 -4.97 -8.37 -11.97
C LYS A 40 -6.49 -8.22 -11.87
N GLY A 41 -7.00 -7.01 -12.14
CA GLY A 41 -8.43 -6.70 -12.10
C GLY A 41 -8.94 -6.25 -10.71
N LEU A 42 -8.08 -6.22 -9.69
CA LEU A 42 -8.42 -5.70 -8.36
C LEU A 42 -7.79 -4.32 -8.14
N ARG A 43 -8.44 -3.50 -7.32
CA ARG A 43 -7.98 -2.19 -6.88
C ARG A 43 -7.81 -2.18 -5.36
N TYR A 44 -6.82 -1.45 -4.88
CA TYR A 44 -6.61 -1.35 -3.44
C TYR A 44 -7.70 -0.49 -2.80
N ASN A 45 -8.45 -1.06 -1.87
CA ASN A 45 -9.44 -0.37 -1.07
C ASN A 45 -8.82 0.06 0.26
N ALA A 46 -8.62 1.37 0.44
CA ALA A 46 -7.99 1.91 1.64
C ALA A 46 -8.84 1.74 2.91
N SER A 47 -10.17 1.72 2.79
CA SER A 47 -11.09 1.53 3.91
C SER A 47 -11.04 0.09 4.42
N ALA A 48 -11.01 -0.88 3.51
CA ALA A 48 -10.91 -2.30 3.85
C ALA A 48 -9.46 -2.78 4.07
N LYS A 49 -8.46 -1.97 3.66
CA LYS A 49 -7.03 -2.32 3.60
C LYS A 49 -6.73 -3.59 2.78
N LEU A 50 -7.52 -3.83 1.73
CA LEU A 50 -7.52 -5.05 0.92
C LEU A 50 -7.67 -4.74 -0.57
N CYS A 51 -7.22 -5.65 -1.44
CA CYS A 51 -7.47 -5.58 -2.87
C CYS A 51 -8.87 -6.13 -3.19
N MET A 52 -9.73 -5.32 -3.81
CA MET A 52 -11.13 -5.63 -4.10
C MET A 52 -11.48 -5.24 -5.54
N TYR A 53 -12.58 -5.80 -6.08
CA TYR A 53 -13.12 -5.40 -7.38
C TYR A 53 -13.74 -3.99 -7.33
#